data_AF-A0A7X7MR40-F1
#
_entry.id   AF-A0A7X7MR40-F1
#
_cell.length_a   1.000
_cell.length_b   1.000
_cell.length_c   1.000
_cell.angle_alpha   90.00
_cell.angle_beta   90.00
_cell.angle_gamma   90.00
#
_symmetry.space_group_name_H-M   'P 1'
#
loop_
_entity.id
_entity.type
_entity.pdbx_description
1 polymer ?
#
loop_
_entity_poly.entity_id
_entity_poly.type
_entity_poly.pdbx_seq_one_letter_code
_entity_poly.pdbx_strand_id
1 'polypeptide(L)'
;KNASLAVRYLAPQPLAFTQTDGFTPPPKMRNGRSPFPNQWHVEAAMRRPVMTSDTLTLLIPARAGKEEPWQAERIDSPTACGLRVTRGGKTLRIAFRKHGVSAAEWDGVAFDGPVAVR
;
A
#
# COMPACT_ATOMS: atom_id res chain seq x y z
N LYS A 1 -24.89 -6.30 2.58
CA LYS A 1 -23.99 -5.32 3.26
C LYS A 1 -22.73 -5.26 2.42
N ASN A 2 -22.47 -4.16 1.73
CA ASN A 2 -21.33 -4.06 0.82
C ASN A 2 -20.18 -3.35 1.54
N ALA A 3 -18.95 -3.80 1.30
CA ALA A 3 -17.73 -3.18 1.79
C ALA A 3 -17.01 -2.51 0.62
N SER A 4 -16.24 -1.47 0.92
CA SER A 4 -15.33 -0.83 -0.02
C SER A 4 -13.92 -0.82 0.56
N LEU A 5 -12.94 -0.76 -0.32
CA LEU A 5 -11.53 -0.70 0.03
C LEU A 5 -10.87 0.33 -0.88
N ALA A 6 -10.28 1.36 -0.29
CA ALA A 6 -9.38 2.23 -1.00
C ALA A 6 -7.94 1.73 -0.82
N VAL A 7 -7.19 1.69 -1.91
CA VAL A 7 -5.78 1.27 -1.93
C VAL A 7 -4.93 2.40 -2.47
N ARG A 8 -3.85 2.73 -1.76
CA ARG A 8 -2.83 3.68 -2.23
C ARG A 8 -1.45 3.05 -2.12
N TYR A 9 -0.71 3.05 -3.22
CA TYR A 9 0.69 2.66 -3.26
C TYR A 9 1.57 3.91 -3.22
N LEU A 10 2.46 3.98 -2.25
CA LEU A 10 3.36 5.10 -1.99
C LEU A 10 4.79 4.62 -2.14
N ALA A 11 5.25 4.63 -3.39
CA ALA A 11 6.57 4.20 -3.81
C ALA A 11 7.53 5.40 -3.96
N PRO A 12 8.86 5.17 -3.93
CA PRO A 12 9.86 6.22 -4.16
C PRO A 12 9.85 6.82 -5.56
N GLN A 13 9.17 6.17 -6.52
CA GLN A 13 9.02 6.63 -7.89
C GLN A 13 7.62 6.31 -8.41
N PRO A 14 7.14 6.99 -9.47
CA PRO A 14 5.85 6.69 -10.07
C PRO A 14 5.75 5.23 -10.53
N LEU A 15 4.67 4.55 -10.15
CA LEU A 15 4.37 3.18 -10.57
C LEU A 15 3.65 3.17 -11.93
N ALA A 16 3.75 2.05 -12.62
CA ALA A 16 2.86 1.67 -13.70
C ALA A 16 1.78 0.73 -13.15
N PHE A 17 0.53 0.90 -13.58
CA PHE A 17 -0.59 0.10 -13.14
C PHE A 17 -1.17 -0.69 -14.32
N THR A 18 -1.46 -1.97 -14.09
CA THR A 18 -2.20 -2.81 -15.02
C THR A 18 -3.27 -3.56 -14.23
N GLN A 19 -4.43 -3.74 -14.83
CA GLN A 19 -5.51 -4.52 -14.24
C GLN A 19 -6.00 -5.55 -15.26
N THR A 20 -6.20 -6.78 -14.80
CA THR A 20 -6.75 -7.88 -15.60
C THR A 20 -7.95 -8.50 -14.89
N ASP A 21 -8.87 -9.07 -15.66
CA ASP A 21 -10.13 -9.67 -15.21
C ASP A 21 -10.12 -11.21 -15.38
N GLY A 22 -9.02 -11.85 -15.01
CA GLY A 22 -8.91 -13.29 -15.06
C GLY A 22 -7.47 -13.80 -15.07
N PHE A 23 -7.34 -15.08 -15.40
CA PHE A 23 -6.06 -15.76 -15.53
C PHE A 23 -5.77 -16.07 -16.99
N THR A 24 -4.49 -16.10 -17.34
CA THR A 24 -4.01 -16.54 -18.65
C THR A 24 -3.02 -17.71 -18.45
N PRO A 25 -3.34 -18.94 -18.90
CA PRO A 25 -4.61 -19.36 -19.50
C PRO A 25 -5.75 -19.43 -18.45
N PRO A 26 -7.03 -19.46 -18.88
CA PRO A 26 -8.17 -19.60 -17.97
C PRO A 26 -8.09 -20.89 -17.12
N PRO A 27 -8.53 -20.85 -15.85
CA PRO A 27 -8.44 -22.00 -14.96
C PRO A 27 -9.40 -23.12 -15.40
N LYS A 28 -8.92 -24.36 -15.38
CA LYS A 28 -9.76 -25.55 -15.60
C LYS A 28 -10.42 -25.96 -14.29
N MET A 29 -11.75 -25.96 -14.25
CA MET A 29 -12.49 -26.47 -13.09
C MET A 29 -12.43 -28.00 -13.03
N ARG A 30 -12.01 -28.55 -11.89
CA ARG A 30 -11.78 -30.00 -11.68
C ARG A 30 -13.01 -30.88 -12.01
N ASN A 31 -14.21 -30.31 -12.01
CA ASN A 31 -15.48 -31.04 -12.17
C ASN A 31 -16.41 -30.47 -13.27
N GLY A 32 -15.89 -29.73 -14.26
CA GLY A 32 -16.70 -29.22 -15.38
C GLY A 32 -17.75 -28.14 -15.03
N ARG A 33 -17.84 -27.72 -13.76
CA ARG A 33 -18.69 -26.59 -13.35
C ARG A 33 -18.06 -25.29 -13.84
N SER A 34 -18.62 -24.75 -14.91
CA SER A 34 -18.21 -23.50 -15.55
C SER A 34 -19.20 -22.37 -15.21
N PRO A 35 -18.74 -21.10 -15.11
CA PRO A 35 -17.34 -20.66 -15.09
C PRO A 35 -16.77 -20.53 -13.67
N PHE A 36 -15.43 -20.63 -13.57
CA PHE A 36 -14.70 -20.16 -12.39
C PHE A 36 -15.02 -18.67 -12.17
N PRO A 37 -15.36 -18.22 -10.95
CA PRO A 37 -15.69 -16.81 -10.71
C PRO A 37 -14.55 -15.89 -11.16
N ASN A 38 -14.92 -14.76 -11.77
CA ASN A 38 -13.95 -13.77 -12.20
C ASN A 38 -13.12 -13.26 -11.00
N GLN A 39 -11.81 -13.08 -11.21
CA GLN A 39 -10.91 -12.43 -10.26
C GLN A 39 -10.26 -11.22 -10.92
N TRP A 40 -10.20 -10.13 -10.16
CA TRP A 40 -9.51 -8.92 -10.58
C TRP A 40 -8.08 -8.94 -10.02
N HIS A 41 -7.10 -8.80 -10.90
CA HIS A 41 -5.70 -8.68 -10.52
C HIS A 41 -5.23 -7.26 -10.81
N VAL A 42 -4.60 -6.63 -9.83
CA VAL A 42 -3.93 -5.32 -10.00
C VAL A 42 -2.44 -5.54 -9.85
N GLU A 43 -1.69 -5.12 -10.85
CA GLU A 43 -0.24 -5.04 -10.82
C GLU A 43 0.18 -3.59 -10.64
N ALA A 44 1.10 -3.35 -9.71
CA ALA A 44 1.73 -2.05 -9.48
C ALA A 44 3.25 -2.23 -9.61
N ALA A 45 3.80 -1.84 -10.76
CA ALA A 45 5.18 -2.14 -11.14
C ALA A 45 6.07 -0.90 -11.15
N MET A 46 7.35 -1.10 -10.83
CA MET A 46 8.37 -0.09 -11.08
C MET A 46 8.57 0.10 -12.58
N ARG A 47 8.62 1.35 -13.06
CA ARG A 47 8.75 1.66 -14.50
C ARG A 47 10.11 1.28 -15.10
N ARG A 48 11.09 1.06 -14.25
CA ARG A 48 12.45 0.63 -14.60
C ARG A 48 12.94 -0.38 -13.56
N PRO A 49 13.84 -1.30 -13.93
CA PRO A 49 14.52 -2.14 -12.96
C PRO A 49 15.19 -1.30 -11.88
N VAL A 50 15.03 -1.71 -10.63
CA VAL A 50 15.67 -1.08 -9.46
C VAL A 50 16.22 -2.16 -8.56
N MET A 51 17.35 -1.89 -7.92
CA MET A 51 17.97 -2.81 -6.95
C MET A 51 17.25 -2.81 -5.60
N THR A 52 16.58 -1.70 -5.27
CA THR A 52 15.87 -1.51 -3.99
C THR A 52 14.55 -0.79 -4.23
N SER A 53 13.56 -1.09 -3.38
CA SER A 53 12.24 -0.47 -3.41
C SER A 53 11.57 -0.58 -2.05
N ASP A 54 11.37 0.55 -1.40
CA ASP A 54 10.61 0.65 -0.15
C ASP A 54 9.21 1.16 -0.47
N THR A 55 8.27 0.28 -0.84
CA THR A 55 6.89 0.68 -1.17
C THR A 55 6.00 0.57 0.05
N LEU A 56 5.27 1.64 0.39
CA LEU A 56 4.28 1.64 1.47
C LEU A 56 2.88 1.50 0.85
N THR A 57 2.13 0.48 1.27
CA THR A 57 0.75 0.24 0.80
C THR A 57 -0.24 0.58 1.90
N LEU A 58 -1.12 1.54 1.63
CA LEU A 58 -2.19 1.95 2.53
C LEU A 58 -3.51 1.33 2.07
N LEU A 59 -4.13 0.56 2.97
CA LEU A 59 -5.42 -0.09 2.78
C LEU A 59 -6.44 0.53 3.73
N ILE A 60 -7.45 1.22 3.19
CA ILE A 60 -8.49 1.89 3.97
C ILE A 60 -9.83 1.21 3.71
N PRO A 61 -10.25 0.27 4.56
CA PRO A 61 -11.56 -0.34 4.46
C PRO A 61 -12.64 0.64 4.94
N ALA A 62 -13.81 0.56 4.29
CA ALA A 62 -15.01 1.27 4.68
C ALA A 62 -16.26 0.43 4.37
N ARG A 63 -17.41 0.87 4.90
CA ARG A 63 -18.70 0.37 4.42
C ARG A 63 -19.00 1.10 3.11
N ALA A 64 -19.52 0.38 2.12
CA ALA A 64 -19.85 0.97 0.82
C ALA A 64 -20.81 2.16 1.00
N GLY A 65 -20.47 3.31 0.42
CA GLY A 65 -21.22 4.56 0.54
C GLY A 65 -21.04 5.29 1.88
N LYS A 66 -20.12 4.83 2.74
CA LYS A 66 -19.73 5.48 4.00
C LYS A 66 -18.21 5.68 4.06
N GLU A 67 -17.61 5.93 2.91
CA GLU A 67 -16.21 6.32 2.80
C GLU A 67 -16.01 7.70 3.44
N GLU A 68 -15.01 7.81 4.32
CA GLU A 68 -14.59 9.09 4.86
C GLU A 68 -13.48 9.68 3.99
N PRO A 69 -13.44 11.00 3.77
CA PRO A 69 -12.30 11.63 3.14
C PRO A 69 -11.02 11.34 3.93
N TRP A 70 -9.96 11.02 3.20
CA TRP A 70 -8.64 10.81 3.76
C TRP A 70 -7.57 11.35 2.80
N GLN A 71 -6.43 11.70 3.38
CA GLN A 71 -5.23 12.07 2.66
C GLN A 71 -4.06 11.28 3.22
N ALA A 72 -3.09 10.98 2.38
CA ALA A 72 -1.89 10.28 2.78
C ALA A 72 -0.70 10.84 2.02
N GLU A 73 0.39 11.07 2.74
CA GLU A 73 1.66 11.54 2.20
C GLU A 73 2.77 10.61 2.67
N ARG A 74 3.67 10.28 1.74
CA ARG A 74 4.92 9.61 2.06
C ARG A 74 5.98 10.64 2.37
N ILE A 75 6.68 10.43 3.48
CA ILE A 75 7.84 11.22 3.84
C ILE A 75 9.03 10.26 3.95
N ASP A 76 10.13 10.63 3.33
CA ASP A 76 11.39 9.90 3.40
C ASP A 76 12.42 10.71 4.18
N SER A 77 13.24 10.01 4.97
CA SER A 77 14.49 10.53 5.53
C SER A 77 15.64 9.62 5.13
N PRO A 78 16.90 9.99 5.41
CA PRO A 78 18.03 9.09 5.20
C PRO A 78 17.91 7.78 5.98
N THR A 79 17.24 7.78 7.14
CA THR A 79 17.21 6.64 8.08
C THR A 79 15.85 5.95 8.18
N ALA A 80 14.79 6.52 7.61
CA ALA A 80 13.44 5.97 7.66
C ALA A 80 12.60 6.32 6.43
N CYS A 81 11.51 5.59 6.25
CA CYS A 81 10.41 5.98 5.38
C CYS A 81 9.08 5.81 6.12
N GLY A 82 8.08 6.61 5.81
CA GLY A 82 6.84 6.58 6.56
C GLY A 82 5.70 7.30 5.88
N LEU A 83 4.54 7.23 6.53
CA LEU A 83 3.29 7.82 6.08
C LEU A 83 2.73 8.76 7.14
N ARG A 84 2.28 9.93 6.69
CA ARG A 84 1.30 10.74 7.40
C ARG A 84 -0.05 10.50 6.75
N VAL A 85 -1.01 9.97 7.50
CA VAL A 85 -2.37 9.69 7.03
C VAL A 85 -3.36 10.50 7.84
N THR A 86 -4.13 11.35 7.19
CA THR A 86 -5.22 12.09 7.82
C THR A 86 -6.54 11.50 7.39
N ARG A 87 -7.38 11.07 8.35
CA ARG A 87 -8.72 10.53 8.10
C ARG A 87 -9.67 11.01 9.20
N GLY A 88 -10.82 11.54 8.80
CA GLY A 88 -11.83 12.01 9.76
C GLY A 88 -11.30 13.05 10.76
N GLY A 89 -10.41 13.93 10.29
CA GLY A 89 -9.76 14.96 11.12
C GLY A 89 -8.65 14.47 12.05
N LYS A 90 -8.35 13.16 12.07
CA LYS A 90 -7.25 12.58 12.85
C LYS A 90 -6.06 12.27 11.96
N THR A 91 -4.88 12.66 12.40
CA THR A 91 -3.62 12.36 11.71
C THR A 91 -2.90 11.23 12.44
N LEU A 92 -2.61 10.15 11.71
CA LEU A 92 -1.77 9.04 12.14
C LEU A 92 -0.43 9.14 11.43
N ARG A 93 0.65 8.95 12.18
CA ARG A 93 2.02 8.93 11.68
C ARG A 93 2.61 7.55 11.90
N ILE A 94 3.09 6.92 10.83
CA ILE A 94 3.71 5.59 10.88
C ILE A 94 5.03 5.66 10.13
N ALA A 95 6.14 5.31 10.79
CA ALA A 95 7.46 5.28 10.20
C ALA A 95 8.12 3.92 10.39
N PHE A 96 8.89 3.51 9.39
CA PHE A 96 9.71 2.31 9.39
C PHE A 96 11.18 2.71 9.27
N ARG A 97 12.01 2.18 10.16
CA ARG A 97 13.46 2.34 10.06
C ARG A 97 13.98 1.60 8.82
N LYS A 98 14.85 2.24 8.05
CA LYS A 98 15.46 1.62 6.86
C LYS A 98 16.40 0.50 7.25
N HIS A 99 16.65 -0.42 6.32
CA HIS A 99 17.63 -1.47 6.52
C HIS A 99 19.04 -0.89 6.69
N GLY A 100 19.85 -1.49 7.57
CA GLY A 100 21.25 -1.11 7.79
C GLY A 100 21.48 0.07 8.76
N VAL A 101 20.44 0.64 9.36
CA VAL A 101 20.58 1.69 10.40
C VAL A 101 20.05 1.22 11.75
N SER A 102 20.70 1.66 12.84
CA SER A 102 20.38 1.25 14.23
C SER A 102 19.41 2.19 14.94
N ALA A 103 19.28 3.43 14.47
CA ALA A 103 18.32 4.43 14.93
C ALA A 103 17.81 5.22 13.73
N ALA A 104 16.64 5.83 13.87
CA ALA A 104 16.05 6.62 12.83
C ALA A 104 15.45 7.93 13.34
N GLU A 105 15.38 8.89 12.44
CA GLU A 105 14.65 10.13 12.61
C GLU A 105 13.68 10.28 11.44
N TRP A 106 12.43 10.57 11.75
CA TRP A 106 11.40 10.75 10.75
C TRP A 106 10.36 11.76 11.22
N ASP A 107 10.07 12.77 10.39
CA ASP A 107 9.07 13.81 10.68
C ASP A 107 9.27 14.50 12.03
N GLY A 108 10.56 14.77 12.38
CA GLY A 108 10.97 15.40 13.63
C GLY A 108 10.95 14.48 14.87
N VAL A 109 10.77 13.17 14.68
CA VAL A 109 10.71 12.18 15.77
C VAL A 109 11.84 11.16 15.62
N ALA A 110 12.67 11.05 16.65
CA ALA A 110 13.67 10.00 16.78
C ALA A 110 13.07 8.70 17.34
N PHE A 111 13.56 7.54 16.87
CA PHE A 111 13.16 6.23 17.36
C PHE A 111 14.24 5.15 17.13
N ASP A 112 14.38 4.26 18.11
CA ASP A 112 15.37 3.17 18.10
C ASP A 112 14.74 1.80 17.80
N GLY A 113 13.41 1.75 17.67
CA GLY A 113 12.67 0.58 17.25
C GLY A 113 12.66 0.41 15.73
N PRO A 114 12.19 -0.74 15.22
CA PRO A 114 11.98 -0.92 13.78
C PRO A 114 10.84 -0.04 13.23
N VAL A 115 9.88 0.32 14.07
CA VAL A 115 8.67 1.07 13.70
C VAL A 115 8.35 2.12 14.76
N ALA A 116 7.88 3.29 14.33
CA ALA A 116 7.27 4.29 15.20
C ALA A 116 5.82 4.58 14.75
N VAL A 117 4.91 4.68 15.72
CA VAL A 117 3.50 5.05 15.49
C VAL A 117 3.15 6.21 16.43
N ARG A 118 2.55 7.28 15.91
CA ARG A 118 2.15 8.48 16.66
C ARG A 118 0.79 8.99 16.20
#